data_AF-K7GEG5-F1
#
_entry.id   AF-K7GEG5-F1
#
_cell.length_a   1.000
_cell.length_b   1.000
_cell.length_c   1.000
_cell.angle_alpha   90.00
_cell.angle_beta   90.00
_cell.angle_gamma   90.00
#
_symmetry.space_group_name_H-M   'P 1'
#
loop_
_entity.id
_entity.type
_entity.pdbx_description
1 polymer ?
#
loop_
_entity_poly.entity_id
_entity_poly.type
_entity_poly.pdbx_seq_one_letter_code
_entity_poly.pdbx_strand_id
1 'polypeptide(L)'
;MRKSREARLAKEYGKEAMEEHQALMAWNDAENARLRKKREERLRREEEELQDRKLQGALNHARLMEEFLKQKEQEVLQLQEEARNFITPENLDERIQECLDNPRNYNFAIDKEGRVVKRSVLS
;
A
#
# COMPACT_ATOMS: atom_id res chain seq x y z
N MET A 1 -66.31 -15.49 -49.02
CA MET A 1 -65.15 -14.88 -49.70
C MET A 1 -64.40 -13.84 -48.85
N ARG A 2 -65.05 -12.81 -48.27
CA ARG A 2 -64.35 -11.76 -47.47
C ARG A 2 -63.61 -12.25 -46.22
N LYS A 3 -64.26 -13.06 -45.37
CA LYS A 3 -63.63 -13.63 -44.15
C LYS A 3 -62.36 -14.45 -44.40
N SER A 4 -62.27 -15.13 -45.55
CA SER A 4 -61.10 -15.93 -45.91
C SER A 4 -59.91 -15.06 -46.34
N ARG A 5 -60.17 -13.88 -46.93
CA ARG A 5 -59.16 -12.90 -47.32
C ARG A 5 -58.61 -12.15 -46.09
N GLU A 6 -59.48 -11.78 -45.16
CA GLU A 6 -59.10 -11.15 -43.88
C GLU A 6 -58.23 -12.08 -43.02
N ALA A 7 -58.59 -13.36 -42.92
CA ALA A 7 -57.77 -14.35 -42.19
C ALA A 7 -56.39 -14.59 -42.84
N ARG A 8 -56.29 -14.48 -44.18
CA ARG A 8 -55.01 -14.54 -44.90
C ARG A 8 -54.13 -13.32 -44.58
N LEU A 9 -54.70 -12.12 -44.66
CA LEU A 9 -54.00 -10.87 -44.36
C LEU A 9 -53.49 -10.82 -42.91
N ALA A 10 -54.30 -11.25 -41.94
CA ALA A 10 -53.87 -11.33 -40.54
C ALA A 10 -52.74 -12.33 -40.32
N LYS A 11 -52.75 -13.46 -41.06
CA LYS A 11 -51.68 -14.46 -41.01
C LYS A 11 -50.39 -13.98 -41.68
N GLU A 12 -50.49 -13.20 -42.75
CA GLU A 12 -49.37 -12.54 -43.42
C GLU A 12 -48.74 -11.48 -42.51
N TYR A 13 -49.54 -10.58 -41.94
CA TYR A 13 -49.08 -9.60 -40.94
C TYR A 13 -48.40 -10.26 -39.72
N GLY A 14 -48.97 -11.37 -39.21
CA GLY A 14 -48.36 -12.11 -38.10
C GLY A 14 -47.02 -12.75 -38.46
N LYS A 15 -46.82 -13.12 -39.73
CA LYS A 15 -45.52 -13.65 -40.21
C LYS A 15 -44.50 -12.52 -40.37
N GLU A 16 -44.89 -11.42 -41.00
CA GLU A 16 -44.02 -10.24 -41.16
C GLU A 16 -43.53 -9.72 -39.81
N ALA A 17 -44.41 -9.61 -38.81
CA ALA A 17 -44.03 -9.20 -37.46
C ALA A 17 -43.05 -10.19 -36.78
N MET A 18 -43.19 -11.49 -37.04
CA MET A 18 -42.29 -12.51 -36.49
C MET A 18 -40.92 -12.48 -37.18
N GLU A 19 -40.89 -12.23 -38.48
CA GLU A 19 -39.65 -12.07 -39.26
C GLU A 19 -38.89 -10.80 -38.85
N GLU A 20 -39.59 -9.67 -38.66
CA GLU A 20 -39.01 -8.44 -38.12
C GLU A 20 -38.43 -8.65 -36.72
N HIS A 21 -39.17 -9.34 -35.85
CA HIS A 21 -38.69 -9.66 -34.51
C HIS A 21 -37.41 -10.51 -34.56
N GLN A 22 -37.36 -11.54 -35.41
CA GLN A 22 -36.16 -12.36 -35.58
C GLN A 22 -34.97 -11.55 -36.09
N ALA A 23 -35.18 -10.64 -37.04
CA ALA A 23 -34.14 -9.76 -37.56
C ALA A 23 -33.58 -8.82 -36.47
N LEU A 24 -34.46 -8.25 -35.65
CA LEU A 24 -34.06 -7.39 -34.53
C LEU A 24 -33.31 -8.16 -33.45
N MET A 25 -33.72 -9.39 -33.14
CA MET A 25 -33.00 -10.24 -32.19
C MET A 25 -31.61 -10.62 -32.71
N ALA A 26 -31.50 -11.00 -33.98
CA ALA A 26 -30.21 -11.31 -34.60
C ALA A 26 -29.26 -10.10 -34.61
N TRP A 27 -29.79 -8.90 -34.85
CA TRP A 27 -29.02 -7.66 -34.76
C TRP A 27 -28.57 -7.37 -33.32
N ASN A 28 -29.46 -7.56 -32.34
CA ASN A 28 -29.12 -7.39 -30.93
C ASN A 28 -28.01 -8.35 -30.50
N ASP A 29 -28.09 -9.61 -30.90
CA ASP A 29 -27.07 -10.63 -30.61
C ASP A 29 -25.71 -10.27 -31.24
N ALA A 30 -25.72 -9.79 -32.49
CA ALA A 30 -24.50 -9.34 -33.16
C ALA A 30 -23.85 -8.14 -32.45
N GLU A 31 -24.64 -7.17 -32.01
CA GLU A 31 -24.14 -6.00 -31.30
C GLU A 31 -23.65 -6.38 -29.88
N ASN A 32 -24.36 -7.26 -29.18
CA ASN A 32 -23.93 -7.81 -27.90
C ASN A 32 -22.59 -8.55 -28.03
N ALA A 33 -22.39 -9.34 -29.10
CA ALA A 33 -21.13 -10.02 -29.36
C ALA A 33 -19.99 -9.03 -29.62
N ARG A 34 -20.25 -7.94 -30.35
CA ARG A 34 -19.28 -6.86 -30.59
C ARG A 34 -18.88 -6.17 -29.29
N LEU A 35 -19.85 -5.84 -28.45
CA LEU A 35 -19.60 -5.19 -27.15
C LEU A 35 -18.90 -6.12 -26.16
N ARG A 36 -19.19 -7.42 -26.19
CA ARG A 36 -18.52 -8.43 -25.37
C ARG A 36 -17.01 -8.45 -25.64
N LYS A 37 -16.60 -8.49 -26.91
CA LYS A 37 -15.17 -8.45 -27.29
C LYS A 37 -14.45 -7.21 -26.75
N LYS A 38 -15.08 -6.03 -26.88
CA LYS A 38 -14.53 -4.78 -26.31
C LYS A 38 -14.41 -4.83 -24.79
N ARG A 39 -15.38 -5.46 -24.11
CA ARG A 39 -15.34 -5.63 -22.65
C ARG A 39 -14.20 -6.56 -22.23
N GLU A 40 -14.01 -7.66 -22.94
CA GLU A 40 -12.92 -8.61 -22.69
C GLU A 40 -11.54 -7.95 -22.86
N GLU A 41 -11.35 -7.16 -23.93
CA GLU A 41 -10.12 -6.38 -24.14
C GLU A 41 -9.87 -5.37 -23.01
N ARG A 42 -10.92 -4.66 -22.58
CA ARG A 42 -10.81 -3.71 -21.46
C ARG A 42 -10.46 -4.42 -20.15
N LEU A 43 -11.16 -5.51 -19.83
CA LEU A 43 -10.91 -6.28 -18.60
C LEU A 43 -9.49 -6.83 -18.56
N ARG A 44 -8.97 -7.31 -19.69
CA ARG A 44 -7.58 -7.77 -19.77
C ARG A 44 -6.58 -6.65 -19.45
N ARG A 45 -6.79 -5.44 -19.99
CA ARG A 45 -5.94 -4.28 -19.69
C ARG A 45 -6.05 -3.87 -18.22
N GLU A 46 -7.26 -3.83 -17.68
CA GLU A 46 -7.49 -3.52 -16.26
C GLU A 46 -6.82 -4.54 -15.34
N GLU A 47 -6.82 -5.82 -15.71
CA GLU A 47 -6.14 -6.88 -14.98
C GLU A 47 -4.62 -6.75 -15.03
N GLU A 48 -4.04 -6.48 -16.21
CA GLU A 48 -2.61 -6.20 -16.39
C GLU A 48 -2.20 -4.98 -15.53
N GLU A 49 -2.93 -3.87 -15.58
CA GLU A 49 -2.67 -2.68 -14.75
C GLU A 49 -2.79 -2.97 -13.24
N LEU A 50 -3.76 -3.80 -12.84
CA LEU A 50 -3.94 -4.17 -11.44
C LEU A 50 -2.77 -5.04 -10.95
N GLN A 51 -2.28 -5.96 -11.78
CA GLN A 51 -1.12 -6.78 -11.46
C GLN A 51 0.14 -5.91 -11.31
N ASP A 52 0.37 -4.97 -12.22
CA ASP A 52 1.50 -4.04 -12.15
C ASP A 52 1.45 -3.19 -10.88
N ARG A 53 0.28 -2.63 -10.53
CA ARG A 53 0.10 -1.86 -9.30
C ARG A 53 0.36 -2.70 -8.05
N LYS A 54 -0.10 -3.94 -8.03
CA LYS A 54 0.16 -4.87 -6.92
C LYS A 54 1.65 -5.17 -6.77
N LEU A 55 2.34 -5.43 -7.88
CA LEU A 55 3.78 -5.69 -7.88
C LEU A 55 4.56 -4.47 -7.38
N GLN A 56 4.26 -3.28 -7.90
CA GLN A 56 4.90 -2.04 -7.45
C GLN A 56 4.63 -1.77 -5.96
N GLY A 57 3.40 -2.01 -5.49
CA GLY A 57 3.05 -1.92 -4.07
C GLY A 57 3.87 -2.88 -3.21
N ALA A 58 4.03 -4.13 -3.64
CA ALA A 58 4.80 -5.14 -2.93
C ALA A 58 6.30 -4.77 -2.88
N LEU A 59 6.87 -4.29 -3.98
CA LEU A 59 8.28 -3.85 -4.04
C LEU A 59 8.55 -2.66 -3.10
N ASN A 60 7.66 -1.65 -3.12
CA ASN A 60 7.79 -0.50 -2.24
C ASN A 60 7.68 -0.90 -0.76
N HIS A 61 6.73 -1.78 -0.44
CA HIS A 61 6.58 -2.28 0.93
C HIS A 61 7.81 -3.07 1.39
N ALA A 62 8.35 -3.95 0.53
CA ALA A 62 9.57 -4.71 0.82
C ALA A 62 10.76 -3.79 1.11
N ARG A 63 10.96 -2.74 0.30
CA ARG A 63 12.02 -1.75 0.50
C ARG A 63 11.86 -0.99 1.83
N LEU A 64 10.66 -0.50 2.12
CA LEU A 64 10.40 0.22 3.38
C LEU A 64 10.64 -0.68 4.60
N MET A 65 10.24 -1.95 4.50
CA MET A 65 10.49 -2.94 5.56
C MET A 65 11.99 -3.20 5.74
N GLU A 66 12.75 -3.34 4.66
CA GLU A 66 14.20 -3.53 4.72
C GLU A 66 14.90 -2.34 5.38
N GLU A 67 14.56 -1.11 4.98
CA GLU A 67 15.10 0.11 5.59
C GLU A 67 14.77 0.20 7.08
N PHE A 68 13.54 -0.15 7.47
CA PHE A 68 13.11 -0.19 8.87
C PHE A 68 13.86 -1.25 9.68
N LEU A 69 13.99 -2.47 9.16
CA LEU A 69 14.71 -3.55 9.83
C LEU A 69 16.17 -3.18 10.06
N LYS A 70 16.82 -2.56 9.06
CA LYS A 70 18.20 -2.09 9.19
C LYS A 70 18.36 -1.02 10.29
N GLN A 71 17.43 -0.09 10.40
CA GLN A 71 17.45 0.91 11.49
C GLN A 71 17.29 0.24 12.85
N LYS A 72 16.36 -0.71 12.98
CA LYS A 72 16.16 -1.45 14.23
C LYS A 72 17.34 -2.33 14.61
N GLU A 73 18.00 -2.93 13.63
CA GLU A 73 19.24 -3.68 13.87
C GLU A 73 20.35 -2.76 14.42
N GLN A 74 20.51 -1.56 13.86
CA GLN A 74 21.46 -0.57 14.38
C GLN A 74 21.13 -0.13 15.81
N GLU A 75 19.85 0.13 16.12
CA GLU A 75 19.42 0.47 17.48
C GLU A 75 19.73 -0.67 18.47
N VAL A 76 19.51 -1.93 18.07
CA VAL A 76 19.81 -3.10 18.92
C VAL A 76 21.31 -3.23 19.15
N LEU A 77 22.14 -3.05 18.12
CA LEU A 77 23.60 -3.10 18.25
C LEU A 77 24.11 -1.99 19.18
N GLN A 78 23.61 -0.77 19.02
CA GLN A 78 23.96 0.35 19.91
C GLN A 78 23.58 0.03 21.36
N LEU A 79 22.37 -0.49 21.60
CA LEU A 79 21.93 -0.86 22.94
C LEU A 79 22.77 -2.01 23.53
N GLN A 80 23.21 -2.97 22.72
CA GLN A 80 24.12 -4.03 23.17
C GLN A 80 25.47 -3.47 23.61
N GLU A 81 25.99 -2.46 22.94
CA GLU A 81 27.23 -1.77 23.34
C GLU A 81 27.02 -0.97 24.63
N GLU A 82 25.94 -0.21 24.72
CA GLU A 82 25.59 0.58 25.91
C GLU A 82 25.31 -0.31 27.14
N ALA A 83 24.67 -1.46 26.93
CA ALA A 83 24.36 -2.41 28.00
C ALA A 83 25.59 -2.98 28.69
N ARG A 84 26.76 -2.99 28.03
CA ARG A 84 28.03 -3.37 28.68
C ARG A 84 28.43 -2.41 29.79
N ASN A 85 27.95 -1.17 29.74
CA ASN A 85 28.22 -0.15 30.75
C ASN A 85 27.18 -0.15 31.88
N PHE A 86 26.18 -1.03 31.86
CA PHE A 86 25.18 -1.09 32.92
C PHE A 86 25.76 -1.60 34.24
N ILE A 87 25.19 -1.09 35.32
CA ILE A 87 25.54 -1.51 36.67
C ILE A 87 24.84 -2.84 36.93
N THR A 88 25.61 -3.87 37.26
CA THR A 88 25.14 -5.19 37.67
C THR A 88 25.53 -5.43 39.13
N PRO A 89 24.91 -6.40 39.83
CA PRO A 89 25.26 -6.69 41.22
C PRO A 89 26.75 -6.97 41.43
N GLU A 90 27.42 -7.52 40.42
CA GLU A 90 28.83 -7.89 40.47
C GLU A 90 29.78 -6.70 40.32
N ASN A 91 29.40 -5.66 39.57
CA ASN A 91 30.24 -4.47 39.33
C ASN A 91 29.86 -3.26 40.21
N LEU A 92 28.88 -3.44 41.10
CA LEU A 92 28.27 -2.35 41.87
C LEU A 92 29.26 -1.57 42.73
N ASP A 93 30.06 -2.27 43.55
CA ASP A 93 30.99 -1.63 44.49
C ASP A 93 32.09 -0.87 43.76
N GLU A 94 32.62 -1.43 42.66
CA GLU A 94 33.62 -0.77 41.80
C GLU A 94 33.07 0.52 41.18
N ARG A 95 31.82 0.48 40.68
CA ARG A 95 31.16 1.64 40.08
C ARG A 95 30.84 2.74 41.09
N ILE A 96 30.50 2.37 42.34
CA ILE A 96 30.31 3.35 43.43
C ILE A 96 31.61 4.10 43.69
N GLN A 97 32.73 3.37 43.81
CA GLN A 97 34.03 3.99 44.07
C GLN A 97 34.47 4.89 42.90
N GLU A 98 34.33 4.43 41.65
CA GLU A 98 34.63 5.21 40.44
C GLU A 98 33.87 6.55 40.42
N CYS A 99 32.59 6.53 40.84
CA CYS A 99 31.73 7.71 40.85
C CYS A 99 32.06 8.70 41.98
N LEU A 100 32.57 8.21 43.11
CA LEU A 100 33.06 9.05 44.21
C LEU A 100 34.38 9.74 43.82
N ASP A 101 35.26 9.01 43.12
CA ASP A 101 36.57 9.51 42.69
C ASP A 101 36.47 10.46 41.48
N ASN A 102 35.48 10.27 40.61
CA ASN A 102 35.23 11.10 39.42
C ASN A 102 33.80 11.71 39.42
N PRO A 103 33.56 12.77 40.19
CA PRO A 103 32.30 13.49 40.12
C PRO A 103 32.09 14.06 38.70
N ARG A 104 30.86 14.04 38.17
CA ARG A 104 30.53 14.63 36.86
C ARG A 104 29.70 15.91 37.02
N ASN A 105 30.06 16.96 36.28
CA ASN A 105 29.36 18.24 36.31
C ASN A 105 28.64 18.49 34.98
N TYR A 106 27.31 18.56 35.05
CA TYR A 106 26.45 18.84 33.91
C TYR A 106 26.08 20.34 33.80
N ASN A 107 26.64 21.22 34.64
CA ASN A 107 26.40 22.66 34.57
C ASN A 107 27.10 23.26 33.35
N PHE A 108 26.29 23.84 32.46
CA PHE A 108 26.76 24.63 31.34
C PHE A 108 25.93 25.91 31.18
N ALA A 109 26.58 26.98 30.71
CA ALA A 109 25.91 28.24 30.38
C ALA A 109 25.68 28.35 28.87
N ILE A 110 24.54 28.92 28.47
CA ILE A 110 24.18 29.20 27.08
C ILE A 110 24.06 30.72 26.89
N ASP A 111 24.60 31.27 25.79
CA ASP A 111 24.44 32.68 25.43
C ASP A 111 23.07 32.99 24.79
N LYS A 112 22.82 34.27 24.49
CA LYS A 112 21.58 34.71 23.82
C LYS A 112 21.45 34.17 22.39
N GLU A 113 22.55 33.70 21.80
CA GLU A 113 22.61 33.11 20.46
C GLU A 113 22.51 31.56 20.48
N GLY A 114 22.33 30.95 21.66
CA GLY A 114 22.17 29.50 21.82
C GLY A 114 23.48 28.70 21.88
N ARG A 115 24.65 29.35 21.97
CA ARG A 115 25.96 28.68 22.07
C ARG A 115 26.32 28.37 23.51
N VAL A 116 26.92 27.21 23.74
CA VAL A 116 27.41 26.80 25.06
C VAL A 116 28.75 27.48 25.36
N VAL A 117 28.81 28.32 26.39
CA VAL A 117 29.94 29.25 26.63
C VAL A 117 30.91 28.78 27.73
N LYS A 118 30.42 28.07 28.75
CA LYS A 118 31.26 27.50 29.83
C LYS A 118 30.65 26.21 30.34
N ARG A 119 31.46 25.14 30.39
CA ARG A 119 31.24 24.01 31.30
C ARG A 119 32.00 24.31 32.58
N SER A 120 31.31 24.27 33.72
CA SER A 120 31.94 24.49 35.01
C SER A 120 32.89 23.31 35.31
N VAL A 121 34.17 23.61 35.58
CA VAL A 121 35.14 22.60 36.05
C VAL A 121 34.75 22.14 37.45
N LEU A 122 34.90 20.84 37.72
CA LEU A 122 34.75 20.29 39.06
C LEU A 122 35.93 20.75 39.92
N SER A 123 35.62 21.29 41.10
CA SER A 123 36.60 21.60 42.15
C SER A 123 36.67 20.46 43.15
#